data_AF-A0A5S4GKK5-F1
#
_entry.id   AF-A0A5S4GKK5-F1
#
_cell.length_a   1.000
_cell.length_b   1.000
_cell.length_c   1.000
_cell.angle_alpha   90.00
_cell.angle_beta   90.00
_cell.angle_gamma   90.00
#
_symmetry.space_group_name_H-M   'P 1'
#
loop_
_entity.id
_entity.type
_entity.pdbx_description
1 polymer ?
#
loop_
_entity_poly.entity_id
_entity_poly.type
_entity_poly.pdbx_seq_one_letter_code
_entity_poly.pdbx_strand_id
1 'polypeptide(L)'
;MPDGFDTRETWPFECLRCLYVWEEDFVVRHLTDNYGNEVEIWLSSGVSVPPPRSGGCCPHCGAYHVTSFPSGYLARHPELVPAPEPEPAPVFVPAIEPVRVPDERSHLPGRLLVALGVPLAAFVGYELYANLVAAARPHH
;
A
#
# COMPACT_ATOMS: atom_id res chain seq x y z
N MET A 1 3.80 0.67 42.08
CA MET A 1 3.78 0.13 40.71
C MET A 1 2.63 -0.86 40.70
N PRO A 2 1.68 -0.80 39.75
CA PRO A 2 0.73 -1.89 39.62
C PRO A 2 1.55 -3.15 39.38
N ASP A 3 1.46 -4.11 40.29
CA ASP A 3 2.09 -5.41 40.13
C ASP A 3 1.35 -6.09 38.97
N GLY A 4 2.09 -6.35 37.90
CA GLY A 4 1.54 -6.91 36.69
C GLY A 4 2.55 -7.82 36.03
N PHE A 5 2.05 -8.82 35.31
CA PHE A 5 2.86 -9.75 34.54
C PHE A 5 2.37 -9.78 33.10
N ASP A 6 3.31 -10.05 32.20
CA ASP A 6 3.04 -10.16 30.77
C ASP A 6 3.02 -11.64 30.39
N THR A 7 1.94 -12.08 29.75
CA THR A 7 1.78 -13.43 29.19
C THR A 7 1.86 -13.36 27.66
N ARG A 8 2.48 -14.34 27.01
CA ARG A 8 2.49 -14.45 25.53
C ARG A 8 1.49 -15.50 25.09
N GLU A 9 0.63 -15.14 24.14
CA GLU A 9 -0.36 -16.03 23.57
C GLU A 9 -0.37 -15.94 22.04
N THR A 10 -0.31 -17.10 21.39
CA THR A 10 -0.45 -17.20 19.93
C THR A 10 -1.89 -17.56 19.61
N TRP A 11 -2.56 -16.69 18.85
CA TRP A 11 -3.96 -16.83 18.50
C TRP A 11 -4.12 -17.14 17.01
N PRO A 12 -4.75 -18.28 16.67
CA PRO A 12 -5.10 -18.60 15.29
C PRO A 12 -6.41 -17.92 14.85
N PHE A 13 -6.42 -17.51 13.58
CA PHE A 13 -7.56 -16.87 12.92
C PHE A 13 -7.86 -17.55 11.58
N GLU A 14 -9.12 -17.51 11.19
CA GLU A 14 -9.59 -17.96 9.89
C GLU A 14 -10.51 -16.91 9.28
N CYS A 15 -10.28 -16.60 7.99
CA CYS A 15 -11.16 -15.73 7.23
C CYS A 15 -12.35 -16.51 6.68
N LEU A 16 -13.56 -16.16 7.08
CA LEU A 16 -14.80 -16.77 6.59
C LEU A 16 -15.16 -16.37 5.14
N ARG A 17 -14.36 -15.50 4.51
CA ARG A 17 -14.52 -15.10 3.11
C ARG A 17 -13.59 -15.84 2.15
N CYS A 18 -12.30 -15.92 2.48
CA CYS A 18 -11.29 -16.51 1.60
C CYS A 18 -10.62 -17.76 2.17
N LEU A 19 -11.05 -18.21 3.36
CA LEU A 19 -10.53 -19.38 4.09
C LEU A 19 -9.02 -19.33 4.38
N TYR A 20 -8.43 -18.14 4.28
CA TYR A 20 -7.04 -17.94 4.70
C TYR A 20 -6.94 -18.07 6.22
N VAL A 21 -6.00 -18.92 6.66
CA VAL A 21 -5.69 -19.18 8.07
C VAL A 21 -4.33 -18.59 8.39
N TRP A 22 -4.23 -17.90 9.52
CA TRP A 22 -2.98 -17.33 10.02
C TRP A 22 -2.95 -17.33 11.54
N GLU A 23 -1.76 -17.15 12.09
CA GLU A 23 -1.53 -17.01 13.52
C GLU A 23 -0.92 -15.63 13.82
N GLU A 24 -1.28 -15.05 14.95
CA GLU A 24 -0.71 -13.81 15.43
C GLU A 24 -0.34 -13.91 16.91
N ASP A 25 0.81 -13.35 17.27
CA ASP A 25 1.34 -13.35 18.62
C ASP A 25 0.93 -12.08 19.37
N PHE A 26 0.30 -12.29 20.53
CA PHE A 26 -0.10 -11.22 21.43
C PHE A 26 0.66 -11.30 22.75
N VAL A 27 0.89 -10.13 23.34
CA VAL A 27 1.31 -10.00 24.73
C VAL A 27 0.11 -9.47 25.52
N VAL A 28 -0.33 -10.24 26.50
CA VAL A 28 -1.39 -9.86 27.43
C VAL A 28 -0.73 -9.35 28.70
N ARG A 29 -0.87 -8.06 28.96
CA ARG A 29 -0.41 -7.44 30.19
C ARG A 29 -1.53 -7.46 31.21
N HIS A 30 -1.36 -8.24 32.26
CA HIS A 30 -2.28 -8.32 33.39
C HIS A 30 -1.87 -7.28 34.42
N LEU A 31 -2.79 -6.39 34.79
CA LEU A 31 -2.59 -5.33 35.77
C LEU A 31 -3.71 -5.38 36.79
N THR A 32 -3.41 -4.99 38.02
CA THR A 32 -4.43 -4.71 39.04
C THR A 32 -4.57 -3.20 39.20
N ASP A 33 -5.80 -2.69 39.13
CA ASP A 33 -6.07 -1.28 39.39
C ASP A 33 -6.00 -0.95 40.90
N ASN A 34 -6.10 0.34 41.26
CA ASN A 34 -6.05 0.77 42.66
C ASN A 34 -7.26 0.31 43.50
N TYR A 35 -8.29 -0.24 42.86
CA TYR A 35 -9.49 -0.78 43.49
C TYR A 35 -9.48 -2.31 43.59
N GLY A 36 -8.41 -2.97 43.09
CA GLY A 36 -8.29 -4.42 43.09
C GLY A 36 -8.92 -5.13 41.89
N ASN A 37 -9.36 -4.41 40.85
CA ASN A 37 -9.89 -5.02 39.64
C ASN A 37 -8.76 -5.43 38.70
N GLU A 38 -8.90 -6.60 38.08
CA GLU A 38 -8.00 -7.06 37.02
C GLU A 38 -8.30 -6.35 35.71
N VAL A 39 -7.26 -5.85 35.06
CA VAL A 39 -7.28 -5.19 33.77
C VAL A 39 -6.30 -5.89 32.84
N GLU A 40 -6.79 -6.29 31.67
CA GLU A 40 -5.97 -6.89 30.61
C GLU A 40 -5.73 -5.89 29.49
N ILE A 41 -4.45 -5.66 29.16
CA ILE A 41 -4.06 -4.88 27.99
C ILE A 41 -3.45 -5.83 26.95
N TRP A 42 -4.09 -5.90 25.79
CA TRP A 42 -3.64 -6.70 24.67
C TRP A 42 -2.68 -5.89 23.80
N LEU A 43 -1.53 -6.47 23.48
CA LEU A 43 -0.49 -5.85 22.68
C LEU A 43 -0.15 -6.77 21.49
N SER A 44 -0.21 -6.26 20.27
CA SER A 44 0.38 -6.88 19.08
C SER A 44 1.59 -6.06 18.65
N SER A 45 2.75 -6.70 18.51
CA SER A 45 4.01 -6.01 18.15
C SER A 45 4.35 -4.80 19.05
N GLY A 46 3.94 -4.85 20.32
CA GLY A 46 4.10 -3.74 21.28
C GLY A 46 3.07 -2.61 21.19
N VAL A 47 2.11 -2.68 20.25
CA VAL A 47 1.03 -1.71 20.08
C VAL A 47 -0.24 -2.22 20.76
N SER A 48 -0.94 -1.35 21.49
CA SER A 48 -2.22 -1.70 22.11
C SER A 48 -3.29 -1.94 21.05
N VAL A 49 -3.90 -3.11 21.14
CA VAL A 49 -4.93 -3.61 20.22
C VAL A 49 -6.12 -4.10 21.04
N PRO A 50 -7.32 -4.19 20.44
CA PRO A 50 -8.43 -4.85 21.11
C PRO A 50 -8.15 -6.36 21.24
N PRO A 51 -8.84 -7.07 22.15
CA PRO A 51 -8.64 -8.52 22.34
C PRO A 51 -8.90 -9.30 21.04
N PRO A 52 -8.20 -10.42 20.78
CA PRO A 52 -8.37 -11.25 19.57
C PRO A 52 -9.82 -11.59 19.22
N ARG A 53 -10.66 -11.76 20.24
CA ARG A 53 -12.09 -12.07 20.11
C ARG A 53 -12.93 -10.92 19.56
N SER A 54 -12.44 -9.68 19.55
CA SER A 54 -13.16 -8.52 19.01
C SER A 54 -13.25 -8.54 17.48
N GLY A 55 -12.52 -9.45 16.82
CA GLY A 55 -12.44 -9.52 15.37
C GLY A 55 -11.38 -8.59 14.80
N GLY A 56 -10.88 -8.95 13.63
CA GLY A 56 -9.84 -8.23 12.88
C GLY A 56 -10.12 -8.25 11.38
N CYS A 57 -9.18 -7.72 10.61
CA CYS A 57 -9.25 -7.73 9.15
C CYS A 57 -8.37 -8.84 8.59
N CYS A 58 -8.87 -9.59 7.61
CA CYS A 58 -8.07 -10.60 6.93
C CYS A 58 -6.93 -9.96 6.14
N PRO A 59 -5.66 -10.34 6.36
CA PRO A 59 -4.52 -9.74 5.66
C PRO A 59 -4.48 -10.11 4.17
N HIS A 60 -5.13 -11.21 3.78
CA HIS A 60 -5.14 -11.69 2.40
C HIS A 60 -6.21 -11.01 1.53
N CYS A 61 -7.43 -10.82 2.04
CA CYS A 61 -8.56 -10.29 1.24
C CYS A 61 -9.19 -9.00 1.78
N GLY A 62 -8.75 -8.49 2.92
CA GLY A 62 -9.24 -7.25 3.52
C GLY A 62 -10.65 -7.32 4.11
N ALA A 63 -11.23 -8.51 4.29
CA ALA A 63 -12.57 -8.66 4.85
C ALA A 63 -12.54 -8.71 6.39
N TYR A 64 -13.55 -8.12 7.03
CA TYR A 64 -13.75 -8.16 8.49
C TYR A 64 -14.46 -9.43 8.98
N HIS A 65 -14.74 -10.38 8.07
CA HIS A 65 -15.41 -11.62 8.42
C HIS A 65 -14.36 -12.66 8.83
N VAL A 66 -13.90 -12.54 10.07
CA VAL A 66 -12.80 -13.33 10.65
C VAL A 66 -13.30 -13.99 11.93
N THR A 67 -12.98 -15.27 12.11
CA THR A 67 -13.15 -16.00 13.36
C THR A 67 -11.80 -16.26 14.00
N SER A 68 -11.75 -16.29 15.34
CA SER A 68 -10.57 -16.59 16.13
C SER A 68 -10.78 -17.87 16.94
N PHE A 69 -9.77 -18.71 17.08
CA PHE A 69 -9.83 -19.90 17.93
C PHE A 69 -8.90 -19.75 19.14
N PRO A 70 -9.14 -20.48 20.25
CA PRO A 70 -8.22 -20.48 21.39
C PRO A 70 -6.81 -20.91 21.01
N SER A 71 -5.82 -20.46 21.78
CA SER A 71 -4.42 -20.87 21.61
C SER A 71 -4.26 -22.39 21.55
N GLY A 72 -3.43 -22.87 20.62
CA GLY A 72 -3.19 -24.32 20.43
C GLY A 72 -4.34 -25.07 19.77
N TYR A 73 -5.33 -24.39 19.17
CA TYR A 73 -6.37 -25.02 18.37
C TYR A 73 -5.80 -25.63 17.07
N LEU A 74 -4.97 -24.88 16.32
CA LEU A 74 -4.37 -25.38 15.07
C LEU A 74 -3.37 -26.52 15.31
N ALA A 75 -2.70 -26.56 16.46
CA ALA A 75 -1.86 -27.70 16.84
C ALA A 75 -2.65 -29.01 16.96
N ARG A 76 -3.95 -28.94 17.29
CA ARG A 76 -4.86 -30.09 17.35
C ARG A 76 -5.60 -30.34 16.03
N HIS A 77 -5.65 -29.33 15.16
CA HIS A 77 -6.37 -29.34 13.89
C HIS A 77 -5.46 -28.89 12.73
N PRO A 78 -4.38 -29.63 12.43
CA PRO A 78 -3.44 -29.27 11.36
C PRO A 78 -4.09 -29.28 9.97
N GLU A 79 -5.21 -29.96 9.79
CA GLU A 79 -6.00 -30.01 8.54
C GLU A 79 -6.56 -28.65 8.11
N LEU A 80 -6.67 -27.69 9.03
CA LEU A 80 -7.15 -26.34 8.74
C LEU A 80 -6.06 -25.44 8.19
N VAL A 81 -4.79 -25.78 8.41
CA VAL A 81 -3.67 -25.02 7.85
C VAL A 81 -3.53 -25.40 6.38
N PRO A 82 -3.63 -24.43 5.44
CA PRO A 82 -3.40 -24.72 4.04
C PRO A 82 -2.03 -25.37 3.87
N ALA A 83 -2.00 -26.54 3.24
CA ALA A 83 -0.72 -27.13 2.86
C ALA A 83 0.05 -26.11 2.01
N PRO A 84 1.36 -25.95 2.21
CA PRO A 84 2.15 -25.10 1.34
C PRO A 84 1.91 -25.57 -0.09
N GLU A 85 1.40 -24.65 -0.92
CA GLU A 85 1.17 -24.93 -2.32
C GLU A 85 2.51 -25.41 -2.89
N PRO A 86 2.55 -26.58 -3.57
CA PRO A 86 3.81 -27.10 -4.08
C PRO A 86 4.45 -25.99 -4.92
N GLU A 87 5.71 -25.67 -4.62
CA GLU A 87 6.45 -24.67 -5.39
C GLU A 87 6.19 -24.97 -6.87
N PRO A 88 5.66 -24.00 -7.63
CA PRO A 88 5.29 -24.25 -9.01
C PRO A 88 6.55 -24.77 -9.70
N ALA A 89 6.45 -25.99 -10.24
CA ALA A 89 7.54 -26.60 -11.00
C ALA A 89 8.04 -25.53 -11.98
N PRO A 90 9.37 -25.35 -12.14
CA PRO A 90 9.92 -24.27 -12.94
C PRO A 90 9.24 -24.31 -14.30
N VAL A 91 8.33 -23.37 -14.50
CA VAL A 91 7.66 -23.21 -15.78
C VAL A 91 8.76 -22.70 -16.67
N PHE A 92 9.22 -23.55 -17.60
CA PHE A 92 10.02 -23.09 -18.71
C PHE A 92 9.14 -22.09 -19.47
N VAL A 93 9.29 -20.81 -19.14
CA VAL A 93 8.79 -19.73 -19.96
C VAL A 93 9.63 -19.85 -21.23
N PRO A 94 9.07 -20.30 -22.37
CA PRO A 94 9.82 -20.27 -23.60
C PRO A 94 10.30 -18.84 -23.79
N ALA A 95 11.57 -18.67 -24.17
CA ALA A 95 12.11 -17.36 -24.49
C ALA A 95 11.14 -16.74 -25.51
N ILE A 96 10.37 -15.75 -25.05
CA ILE A 96 9.54 -14.94 -25.92
C ILE A 96 10.56 -14.30 -26.85
N GLU A 97 10.62 -14.74 -28.10
CA GLU A 97 11.34 -13.97 -29.11
C GLU A 97 10.78 -12.54 -29.01
N PRO A 98 11.62 -11.53 -28.80
CA PRO A 98 11.14 -10.17 -28.65
C PRO A 98 10.35 -9.85 -29.91
N VAL A 99 9.03 -9.83 -29.78
CA VAL A 99 8.16 -9.28 -30.81
C VAL A 99 8.66 -7.87 -30.99
N ARG A 100 9.21 -7.59 -32.19
CA ARG A 100 9.57 -6.23 -32.57
C ARG A 100 8.26 -5.46 -32.64
N VAL A 101 7.88 -4.87 -31.52
CA VAL A 101 6.86 -3.83 -31.49
C VAL A 101 7.40 -2.76 -32.42
N PRO A 102 6.68 -2.38 -33.49
CA PRO A 102 7.06 -1.22 -34.28
C PRO A 102 7.28 -0.08 -33.30
N ASP A 103 8.50 0.47 -33.33
CA ASP A 103 8.88 1.67 -32.60
C ASP A 103 7.79 2.71 -32.88
N GLU A 104 6.86 2.87 -31.94
CA GLU A 104 5.86 3.90 -31.99
C GLU A 104 6.63 5.19 -31.74
N ARG A 105 7.20 5.70 -32.82
CA ARG A 105 7.90 6.97 -32.87
C ARG A 105 6.94 7.98 -32.31
N SER A 106 7.16 8.31 -31.04
CA SER A 106 6.49 9.40 -30.37
C SER A 106 6.57 10.61 -31.30
N HIS A 107 5.42 10.98 -31.86
CA HIS A 107 5.30 12.14 -32.73
C HIS A 107 5.52 13.38 -31.84
N LEU A 108 6.80 13.72 -31.78
CA LEU A 108 7.48 14.91 -31.27
C LEU A 108 6.58 16.09 -30.85
N PRO A 109 6.86 16.71 -29.68
CA PRO A 109 6.27 17.99 -29.23
C PRO A 109 6.72 19.22 -30.05
N GLY A 110 7.15 19.04 -31.30
CA GLY A 110 7.67 20.12 -32.16
C GLY A 110 6.59 21.06 -32.68
N ARG A 111 5.36 20.58 -32.87
CA ARG A 111 4.25 21.41 -33.41
C ARG A 111 3.81 22.51 -32.44
N LEU A 112 3.90 22.26 -31.13
CA LEU A 112 3.50 23.22 -30.10
C LEU A 112 4.52 24.36 -29.95
N LEU A 113 5.82 24.04 -30.07
CA LEU A 113 6.90 25.04 -30.04
C LEU A 113 6.83 26.00 -31.24
N VAL A 114 6.46 25.50 -32.42
CA VAL A 114 6.27 26.33 -33.63
C VAL A 114 5.01 27.20 -33.51
N ALA A 115 3.91 26.65 -33.00
CA ALA A 115 2.64 27.37 -32.89
C ALA A 115 2.70 28.58 -31.94
N LEU A 116 3.52 28.52 -30.89
CA LEU A 116 3.69 29.62 -29.93
C LEU A 116 4.88 30.53 -30.28
N GLY A 117 5.98 29.98 -30.81
CA GLY A 117 7.20 30.73 -31.10
C GLY A 117 7.04 31.73 -32.26
N VAL A 118 6.35 31.34 -33.33
CA VAL A 118 6.14 32.20 -34.51
C VAL A 118 5.31 33.46 -34.19
N PRO A 119 4.13 33.37 -33.55
CA PRO A 119 3.36 34.57 -33.22
C PRO A 119 4.08 35.47 -32.22
N LEU A 120 4.82 34.91 -31.26
CA LEU A 120 5.61 35.70 -30.31
C LEU A 120 6.72 36.50 -31.02
N ALA A 121 7.47 35.86 -31.91
CA ALA A 121 8.53 36.52 -32.67
C ALA A 121 8.00 37.61 -33.61
N ALA A 122 6.85 37.38 -34.25
CA ALA A 122 6.19 38.36 -35.08
C ALA A 122 5.73 39.59 -34.27
N PHE A 123 5.14 39.36 -33.09
CA PHE A 123 4.71 40.43 -32.19
C PHE A 123 5.89 41.28 -31.70
N VAL A 124 6.96 40.64 -31.20
CA VAL A 124 8.16 41.33 -30.74
C VAL A 124 8.82 42.11 -31.87
N GLY A 125 8.93 41.52 -33.07
CA GLY A 125 9.48 42.21 -34.25
C GLY A 125 8.65 43.42 -34.67
N TYR A 126 7.31 43.32 -34.61
CA TYR A 126 6.42 44.44 -34.91
C TYR A 126 6.56 45.59 -33.93
N GLU A 127 6.59 45.31 -32.62
CA GLU A 127 6.82 46.32 -31.59
C GLU A 127 8.17 47.01 -31.76
N LEU A 128 9.23 46.26 -32.05
CA LEU A 128 10.56 46.81 -32.30
C LEU A 128 10.57 47.73 -33.53
N TYR A 129 9.96 47.28 -34.63
CA TYR A 129 9.82 48.08 -35.85
C TYR A 129 9.00 49.35 -35.61
N ALA A 130 7.85 49.25 -34.94
CA ALA A 130 6.99 50.39 -34.64
C ALA A 130 7.72 51.43 -33.79
N ASN A 131 8.45 50.99 -32.76
CA ASN A 131 9.26 51.87 -31.92
C ASN A 131 10.42 52.51 -32.70
N LEU A 132 11.10 51.77 -33.58
CA LEU A 132 12.16 52.33 -34.43
C LEU A 132 11.60 53.37 -35.42
N VAL A 133 10.45 53.10 -36.04
CA VAL A 133 9.79 54.06 -36.94
C VAL A 133 9.31 55.29 -36.19
N ALA A 134 8.76 55.13 -34.98
CA ALA A 134 8.38 56.25 -34.13
C ALA A 134 9.59 57.09 -33.72
N ALA A 135 10.70 56.45 -33.32
CA ALA A 135 11.95 57.13 -33.00
C ALA A 135 12.60 57.82 -34.22
N ALA A 136 12.45 57.24 -35.41
CA ALA A 136 12.97 57.79 -36.67
C ALA A 136 12.09 58.90 -37.28
N ARG A 137 10.90 59.18 -36.73
CA ARG A 137 10.10 60.35 -37.06
C ARG A 137 10.34 61.44 -36.00
N PRO A 138 11.34 62.33 -36.20
CA PRO A 138 11.48 63.49 -35.32
C PRO A 138 10.22 64.35 -35.43
N HIS A 139 9.69 64.75 -34.28
CA HIS A 139 8.62 65.73 -34.14
C HIS A 139 8.95 66.97 -34.98
N HIS A 140 8.08 67.29 -35.93
CA HIS A 140 8.09 68.55 -36.66
C HIS A 140 7.15 69.56 -36.01
#